data_AF-A0A2V5UPD4-F1
#
_entry.id   AF-A0A2V5UPD4-F1
#
_cell.length_a   1.000
_cell.length_b   1.000
_cell.length_c   1.000
_cell.angle_alpha   90.00
_cell.angle_beta   90.00
_cell.angle_gamma   90.00
#
_symmetry.space_group_name_H-M   'P 1'
#
loop_
_entity.id
_entity.type
_entity.pdbx_description
1 polymer ?
#
loop_
_entity_poly.entity_id
_entity_poly.type
_entity_poly.pdbx_seq_one_letter_code
_entity_poly.pdbx_strand_id
1 'polypeptide(L)'
;MQVESVAWITERKNVLMGFFFLLTLLAWIAFVDERTKRPWRFYWLALILYMLALSAKTTACTLPAALLLILWLQKKPINRERILQIAPFFLLALGMGLVSVWWERYHQGTRLALAPLGPIERILVASRALWFYLGKLIWPSNLTFIYPRWTIVSTRPLEYAWLLAGAGLCAVIYFGRRRLGRGVEVAAAFFVATLSPVLGFIMLFTFYYTFVADHY
;
A
#
# COMPACT_ATOMS: atom_id res chain seq x y z
N MET A 1 1.96 -9.30 5.63
CA MET A 1 2.30 -10.69 6.02
C MET A 1 1.17 -11.58 5.59
N GLN A 2 1.45 -12.66 4.86
CA GLN A 2 0.45 -13.52 4.22
C GLN A 2 0.53 -14.94 4.79
N VAL A 3 0.31 -15.08 6.09
CA VAL A 3 0.30 -16.40 6.75
C VAL A 3 -0.97 -17.17 6.37
N GLU A 4 -2.04 -16.45 6.05
CA GLU A 4 -3.31 -17.00 5.62
C GLU A 4 -3.27 -17.61 4.22
N SER A 5 -2.39 -17.17 3.33
CA SER A 5 -2.34 -17.69 1.95
C SER A 5 -1.82 -19.12 1.90
N VAL A 6 -1.11 -19.52 2.96
CA VAL A 6 -0.62 -20.87 3.18
C VAL A 6 -1.59 -21.68 4.06
N ALA A 7 -2.23 -21.05 5.04
CA ALA A 7 -3.14 -21.73 5.98
C ALA A 7 -4.55 -21.94 5.42
N TRP A 8 -5.04 -21.07 4.54
CA TRP A 8 -6.41 -21.04 4.02
C TRP A 8 -6.39 -21.04 2.48
N ILE A 9 -6.85 -22.15 1.89
CA ILE A 9 -7.02 -22.33 0.43
C ILE A 9 -7.88 -21.22 -0.20
N THR A 10 -8.68 -20.50 0.59
CA THR A 10 -9.55 -19.40 0.17
C THR A 10 -8.83 -18.08 -0.10
N GLU A 11 -7.56 -17.91 0.29
CA GLU A 11 -6.82 -16.66 0.06
C GLU A 11 -6.15 -16.56 -1.32
N ARG A 12 -6.50 -17.44 -2.26
CA ARG A 12 -6.01 -17.43 -3.66
C ARG A 12 -6.05 -16.06 -4.33
N LYS A 13 -7.03 -15.21 -3.97
CA LYS A 13 -7.15 -13.82 -4.45
C LYS A 13 -5.90 -12.98 -4.16
N ASN A 14 -5.24 -13.19 -3.03
CA ASN A 14 -4.06 -12.42 -2.61
C ASN A 14 -2.80 -12.86 -3.36
N VAL A 15 -2.65 -14.17 -3.59
CA VAL A 15 -1.58 -14.73 -4.43
C VAL A 15 -1.76 -14.32 -5.89
N LEU A 16 -2.99 -14.39 -6.42
CA LEU A 16 -3.29 -14.03 -7.80
C LEU A 16 -3.06 -12.54 -8.06
N MET A 17 -3.53 -11.67 -7.14
CA MET A 17 -3.25 -10.24 -7.20
C MET A 17 -1.74 -9.98 -7.14
N GLY A 18 -1.01 -10.60 -6.19
CA GLY A 18 0.43 -10.43 -6.06
C GLY A 18 1.19 -10.87 -7.32
N PHE A 19 0.80 -12.00 -7.92
CA PHE A 19 1.37 -12.49 -9.17
C PHE A 19 1.20 -11.49 -10.32
N PHE A 20 -0.02 -11.02 -10.58
CA PHE A 20 -0.27 -10.03 -11.63
C PHE A 20 0.35 -8.66 -11.32
N PHE A 21 0.40 -8.26 -10.05
CA PHE A 21 1.07 -7.05 -9.60
C PHE A 21 2.57 -7.09 -9.95
N LEU A 22 3.26 -8.19 -9.60
CA LEU A 22 4.68 -8.35 -9.93
C LEU A 22 4.94 -8.44 -11.43
N LEU A 23 4.11 -9.15 -12.18
CA LEU A 23 4.22 -9.20 -13.65
C LEU A 23 4.01 -7.83 -14.29
N THR A 24 3.09 -7.01 -13.75
CA THR A 24 2.90 -5.63 -14.20
C THR A 24 4.16 -4.81 -13.99
N LEU A 25 4.80 -4.91 -12.81
CA LEU A 25 6.06 -4.21 -12.54
C LEU A 25 7.19 -4.68 -13.47
N LEU A 26 7.28 -5.99 -13.74
CA LEU A 26 8.28 -6.54 -14.65
C LEU A 26 8.08 -6.04 -16.09
N ALA A 27 6.84 -6.05 -16.57
CA ALA A 27 6.49 -5.50 -17.88
C ALA A 27 6.75 -3.99 -17.94
N TRP A 28 6.48 -3.25 -16.87
CA TRP A 28 6.81 -1.82 -16.79
C TRP A 28 8.32 -1.57 -16.85
N ILE A 29 9.12 -2.34 -16.13
CA ILE A 29 10.59 -2.24 -16.19
C ILE A 29 11.06 -2.51 -17.62
N ALA A 30 10.54 -3.54 -18.28
CA ALA A 30 10.88 -3.84 -19.67
C ALA A 30 10.45 -2.72 -20.65
N PHE A 31 9.33 -2.04 -20.38
CA PHE A 31 8.89 -0.88 -21.15
C PHE A 31 9.80 0.35 -20.97
N VAL A 32 10.33 0.56 -19.76
CA VAL A 32 11.20 1.69 -19.42
C VAL A 32 12.65 1.45 -19.86
N ASP A 33 13.06 0.19 -20.03
CA ASP A 33 14.39 -0.19 -20.49
C ASP A 33 14.60 0.18 -21.97
N GLU A 34 15.66 0.94 -22.23
CA GLU A 34 16.04 1.43 -23.56
C GLU A 34 16.55 0.31 -24.47
N ARG A 35 16.97 -0.83 -23.90
CA ARG A 35 17.46 -2.00 -24.65
C ARG A 35 16.32 -2.82 -25.26
N THR A 36 15.08 -2.59 -24.83
CA THR A 36 13.94 -3.40 -25.23
C THR A 36 13.45 -3.05 -26.63
N LYS A 37 13.43 -4.05 -27.52
CA LYS A 37 12.81 -3.91 -28.84
C LYS A 37 11.28 -3.88 -28.70
N ARG A 38 10.63 -2.87 -29.30
CA ARG A 38 9.16 -2.66 -29.27
C ARG A 38 8.59 -2.44 -27.86
N PRO A 39 8.99 -1.37 -27.15
CA PRO A 39 8.60 -1.12 -25.75
C PRO A 39 7.07 -1.10 -25.55
N TRP A 40 6.32 -0.54 -26.50
CA TRP A 40 4.86 -0.44 -26.43
C TRP A 40 4.11 -1.77 -26.25
N ARG A 41 4.70 -2.91 -26.64
CA ARG A 41 4.09 -4.23 -26.36
C ARG A 41 4.04 -4.52 -24.86
N PHE A 42 5.12 -4.18 -24.15
CA PHE A 42 5.21 -4.36 -22.71
C PHE A 42 4.32 -3.36 -21.95
N TYR A 43 4.09 -2.18 -22.51
CA TYR A 43 3.12 -1.22 -21.95
C TYR A 43 1.70 -1.78 -21.94
N TRP A 44 1.22 -2.28 -23.10
CA TRP A 44 -0.12 -2.89 -23.18
C TRP A 44 -0.23 -4.15 -22.32
N LEU A 45 0.82 -4.96 -22.28
CA LEU A 45 0.89 -6.13 -21.40
C LEU A 45 0.76 -5.71 -19.92
N ALA A 46 1.50 -4.68 -19.49
CA ALA A 46 1.41 -4.16 -18.13
C ALA A 46 -0.01 -3.66 -17.81
N LEU A 47 -0.67 -2.97 -18.76
CA LEU A 47 -2.03 -2.47 -18.56
C LEU A 47 -3.04 -3.61 -18.39
N ILE A 48 -2.96 -4.65 -19.22
CA ILE A 48 -3.85 -5.82 -19.14
C ILE A 48 -3.62 -6.58 -17.82
N LEU A 49 -2.36 -6.84 -17.46
CA LEU A 49 -2.01 -7.50 -16.20
C LEU A 49 -2.47 -6.69 -15.00
N TYR A 50 -2.39 -5.36 -15.07
CA TYR A 50 -2.88 -4.50 -14.01
C TYR A 50 -4.39 -4.57 -13.84
N MET A 51 -5.14 -4.59 -14.95
CA MET A 51 -6.59 -4.80 -14.88
C MET A 51 -6.93 -6.14 -14.23
N LEU A 52 -6.20 -7.22 -14.57
CA LEU A 52 -6.37 -8.52 -13.92
C LEU A 52 -6.04 -8.47 -12.42
N ALA A 53 -5.00 -7.73 -12.03
CA ALA A 53 -4.66 -7.53 -10.62
C ALA A 53 -5.77 -6.78 -9.87
N LEU A 54 -6.33 -5.71 -10.46
CA LEU A 54 -7.45 -4.96 -9.90
C LEU A 54 -8.73 -5.80 -9.79
N SER A 55 -9.00 -6.65 -10.78
CA SER A 55 -10.14 -7.58 -10.76
C SER A 55 -9.97 -8.67 -9.71
N ALA A 56 -8.75 -9.13 -9.45
CA ALA A 56 -8.48 -10.06 -8.37
C ALA A 56 -8.66 -9.40 -7.00
N LYS A 57 -8.17 -8.16 -6.84
CA LYS A 57 -8.33 -7.39 -5.60
C LYS A 57 -8.04 -5.91 -5.79
N THR A 58 -8.93 -5.08 -5.23
CA THR A 58 -8.86 -3.62 -5.37
C THR A 58 -7.70 -2.97 -4.61
N THR A 59 -7.04 -3.68 -3.67
CA THR A 59 -5.81 -3.19 -3.00
C THR A 59 -4.64 -2.99 -3.97
N ALA A 60 -4.71 -3.54 -5.18
CA ALA A 60 -3.77 -3.26 -6.26
C ALA A 60 -3.80 -1.79 -6.73
N CYS A 61 -4.76 -0.96 -6.28
CA CYS A 61 -4.81 0.48 -6.58
C CYS A 61 -3.55 1.28 -6.17
N THR A 62 -2.68 0.69 -5.37
CA THR A 62 -1.38 1.26 -4.99
C THR A 62 -0.29 1.10 -6.07
N LEU A 63 -0.55 0.31 -7.11
CA LEU A 63 0.41 0.00 -8.18
C LEU A 63 0.94 1.24 -8.92
N PRO A 64 0.16 2.28 -9.27
CA PRO A 64 0.70 3.47 -9.92
C PRO A 64 1.78 4.17 -9.09
N ALA A 65 1.67 4.15 -7.75
CA ALA A 65 2.71 4.66 -6.87
C ALA A 65 3.98 3.81 -6.99
N ALA A 66 3.86 2.48 -7.10
CA ALA A 66 4.99 1.59 -7.35
C ALA A 66 5.68 1.86 -8.71
N LEU A 67 4.91 2.15 -9.77
CA LEU A 67 5.47 2.50 -11.10
C LEU A 67 6.31 3.78 -11.04
N LEU A 68 5.83 4.80 -10.33
CA LEU A 68 6.58 6.04 -10.09
C LEU A 68 7.86 5.80 -9.28
N LEU A 69 7.78 4.96 -8.25
CA LEU A 69 8.92 4.57 -7.43
C LEU A 69 9.99 3.83 -8.23
N ILE A 70 9.60 2.99 -9.21
CA ILE A 70 10.55 2.34 -10.13
C ILE A 70 11.29 3.38 -10.99
N LEU A 71 10.58 4.37 -11.54
CA LEU A 71 11.22 5.45 -12.32
C LEU A 71 12.23 6.21 -11.46
N TRP A 72 11.86 6.49 -10.21
CA TRP A 72 12.73 7.18 -9.26
C TRP A 72 13.98 6.36 -8.88
N LEU A 73 13.80 5.04 -8.69
CA LEU A 73 14.90 4.08 -8.42
C LEU A 73 15.88 4.01 -9.59
N GLN A 74 15.37 3.93 -10.83
CA GLN A 74 16.19 3.86 -12.05
C GLN A 74 16.78 5.22 -12.46
N LYS A 75 16.56 6.29 -11.68
CA LYS A 75 17.00 7.66 -11.96
C LYS A 75 16.51 8.19 -13.32
N LYS A 76 15.39 7.68 -13.83
CA LYS A 76 14.79 8.15 -15.08
C LYS A 76 14.03 9.46 -14.81
N PRO A 77 14.08 10.45 -15.73
CA PRO A 77 13.39 11.71 -15.54
C PRO A 77 11.86 11.52 -15.60
N ILE A 78 11.16 12.12 -14.65
CA ILE A 78 9.69 12.13 -14.61
C ILE A 78 9.21 13.30 -15.49
N ASN A 79 9.22 13.09 -16.80
CA ASN A 79 8.74 14.06 -17.78
C ASN A 79 7.21 13.97 -17.95
N ARG A 80 6.61 14.99 -18.57
CA ARG A 80 5.17 15.02 -18.90
C ARG A 80 4.71 13.76 -19.65
N GLU A 81 5.56 13.24 -20.53
CA GLU A 81 5.29 11.99 -21.26
C GLU A 81 5.16 10.77 -20.33
N ARG A 82 6.04 10.62 -19.33
CA ARG A 82 5.97 9.54 -18.35
C ARG A 82 4.72 9.66 -17.48
N ILE A 83 4.35 10.88 -17.11
CA ILE A 83 3.10 11.14 -16.38
C ILE A 83 1.89 10.74 -17.23
N LEU A 84 1.89 11.08 -18.52
CA LEU A 84 0.82 10.71 -19.44
C LEU A 84 0.73 9.19 -19.64
N GLN A 85 1.87 8.47 -19.64
CA GLN A 85 1.92 7.00 -19.68
C GLN A 85 1.38 6.36 -18.39
N ILE A 86 1.53 7.01 -17.23
CA ILE A 86 1.03 6.49 -15.95
C ILE A 86 -0.45 6.85 -15.74
N ALA A 87 -0.95 7.90 -16.40
CA ALA A 87 -2.31 8.40 -16.23
C ALA A 87 -3.39 7.30 -16.38
N PRO A 88 -3.34 6.38 -17.38
CA PRO A 88 -4.32 5.29 -17.47
C PRO A 88 -4.31 4.35 -16.27
N PHE A 89 -3.13 3.99 -15.75
CA PHE A 89 -2.99 3.17 -14.55
C PHE A 89 -3.58 3.89 -13.33
N PHE A 90 -3.33 5.20 -13.22
CA PHE A 90 -3.88 6.02 -12.15
C PHE A 90 -5.41 6.14 -12.23
N LEU A 91 -5.97 6.35 -13.43
CA LEU A 91 -7.42 6.41 -13.62
C LEU A 91 -8.10 5.09 -13.25
N LEU A 92 -7.53 3.96 -13.65
CA LEU A 92 -8.02 2.63 -13.27
C LEU A 92 -7.94 2.41 -11.75
N ALA A 93 -6.83 2.82 -11.13
CA ALA A 93 -6.65 2.76 -9.67
C ALA A 93 -7.70 3.58 -8.93
N LEU A 94 -7.90 4.83 -9.37
CA LEU A 94 -8.82 5.77 -8.77
C LEU A 94 -10.27 5.30 -8.94
N GLY A 95 -10.64 4.81 -10.13
CA GLY A 95 -11.95 4.22 -10.40
C GLY A 95 -12.26 3.05 -9.45
N MET A 96 -11.38 2.06 -9.38
CA MET A 96 -11.58 0.90 -8.49
C MET A 96 -11.49 1.25 -7.00
N GLY A 97 -10.65 2.22 -6.63
CA GLY A 97 -10.57 2.75 -5.27
C GLY A 97 -11.88 3.43 -4.84
N LEU A 98 -12.45 4.27 -5.70
CA LEU A 98 -13.74 4.91 -5.44
C LEU A 98 -14.89 3.91 -5.35
N VAL A 99 -14.90 2.90 -6.22
CA VAL A 99 -15.87 1.79 -6.14
C VAL A 99 -15.74 1.05 -4.81
N SER A 100 -14.52 0.80 -4.34
CA SER A 100 -14.28 0.15 -3.04
C SER A 100 -14.80 1.00 -1.88
N VAL A 101 -14.50 2.30 -1.87
CA VAL A 101 -14.99 3.25 -0.85
C VAL A 101 -16.52 3.34 -0.87
N TRP A 102 -17.12 3.38 -2.06
CA TRP A 102 -18.57 3.40 -2.21
C TRP A 102 -19.19 2.10 -1.68
N TRP A 103 -18.63 0.95 -2.05
CA TRP A 103 -19.10 -0.35 -1.56
C TRP A 103 -19.07 -0.44 -0.04
N GLU A 104 -17.97 -0.04 0.59
CA GLU A 104 -17.85 -0.02 2.05
C GLU A 104 -18.85 0.92 2.73
N ARG A 105 -19.02 2.13 2.18
CA ARG A 105 -19.91 3.14 2.78
C ARG A 105 -21.38 2.76 2.69
N TYR A 106 -21.81 2.13 1.60
CA TYR A 106 -23.22 1.91 1.30
C TYR A 106 -23.68 0.47 1.51
N HIS A 107 -22.81 -0.54 1.35
CA HIS A 107 -23.20 -1.95 1.44
C HIS A 107 -22.68 -2.66 2.70
N GLN A 108 -21.53 -2.24 3.25
CA GLN A 108 -20.97 -2.85 4.46
C GLN A 108 -21.37 -2.14 5.77
N GLY A 109 -22.14 -1.05 5.71
CA GLY A 109 -22.65 -0.39 6.91
C GLY A 109 -21.63 0.40 7.72
N THR A 110 -20.44 0.67 7.17
CA THR A 110 -19.33 1.38 7.86
C THR A 110 -19.74 2.76 8.40
N ARG A 111 -20.73 3.42 7.79
CA ARG A 111 -21.27 4.72 8.24
C ARG A 111 -21.96 4.68 9.60
N LEU A 112 -22.55 3.54 9.99
CA LEU A 112 -23.36 3.41 11.21
C LEU A 112 -22.56 2.81 12.38
N ALA A 113 -21.51 2.04 12.09
CA ALA A 113 -20.80 1.24 13.09
C ALA A 113 -19.63 1.99 13.77
N LEU A 114 -19.04 3.00 13.13
CA LEU A 114 -17.82 3.62 13.62
C LEU A 114 -18.10 4.99 14.26
N ALA A 115 -17.75 5.12 15.55
CA ALA A 115 -17.59 6.43 16.17
C ALA A 115 -16.61 7.26 15.31
N PRO A 116 -16.91 8.54 15.04
CA PRO A 116 -16.09 9.36 14.16
C PRO A 116 -14.73 9.63 14.82
N LEU A 117 -13.72 8.81 14.49
CA LEU A 117 -12.34 9.11 14.83
C LEU A 117 -11.96 10.45 14.20
N GLY A 118 -11.43 11.35 15.02
CA GLY A 118 -10.93 12.65 14.59
C GLY A 118 -9.79 12.49 13.58
N PRO A 119 -9.50 13.51 12.76
CA PRO A 119 -8.42 13.46 11.78
C PRO A 119 -7.05 13.19 12.43
N ILE A 120 -6.82 13.71 13.63
CA ILE A 120 -5.60 13.49 14.42
C ILE A 120 -5.50 12.03 14.87
N GLU A 121 -6.59 11.46 15.36
CA GLU A 121 -6.62 10.07 15.83
C GLU A 121 -6.34 9.11 14.69
N ARG A 122 -6.80 9.41 13.46
CA ARG A 122 -6.46 8.62 12.27
C ARG A 122 -4.97 8.65 11.95
N ILE A 123 -4.31 9.79 12.09
CA ILE A 123 -2.86 9.90 11.91
C ILE A 123 -2.12 9.08 12.98
N LEU A 124 -2.59 9.13 14.23
CA LEU A 124 -2.02 8.35 15.32
C LEU A 124 -2.21 6.84 15.08
N VAL A 125 -3.41 6.40 14.68
CA VAL A 125 -3.70 5.01 14.26
C VAL A 125 -2.72 4.60 13.15
N ALA A 126 -2.62 5.39 12.08
CA ALA A 126 -1.75 5.08 10.94
C ALA A 126 -0.28 4.98 11.32
N SER A 127 0.20 5.91 12.16
CA SER A 127 1.58 5.88 12.63
C SER A 127 1.90 4.61 13.43
N ARG A 128 1.02 4.23 14.36
CA ARG A 128 1.16 3.02 15.17
C ARG A 128 1.01 1.75 14.33
N ALA A 129 0.09 1.75 13.36
CA ALA A 129 -0.11 0.65 12.43
C ALA A 129 1.15 0.38 11.60
N LEU A 130 1.82 1.43 11.11
CA LEU A 130 3.07 1.29 10.35
C LEU A 130 4.13 0.52 11.16
N TRP A 131 4.34 0.89 12.43
CA TRP A 131 5.27 0.20 13.32
C TRP A 131 4.83 -1.23 13.65
N PHE A 132 3.52 -1.44 13.82
CA PHE A 132 2.97 -2.79 14.01
C PHE A 132 3.28 -3.69 12.81
N TYR A 133 3.00 -3.23 11.58
CA TYR A 133 3.28 -4.00 10.36
C TYR A 133 4.79 -4.21 10.15
N LEU A 134 5.62 -3.22 10.45
CA LEU A 134 7.07 -3.33 10.36
C LEU A 134 7.63 -4.35 11.37
N GLY A 135 7.19 -4.27 12.63
CA GLY A 135 7.61 -5.21 13.68
C GLY A 135 7.19 -6.64 13.36
N LYS A 136 5.96 -6.80 12.85
CA LYS A 136 5.43 -8.08 12.38
C LYS A 136 6.26 -8.61 11.20
N LEU A 137 6.68 -7.76 10.24
CA LEU A 137 7.54 -8.16 9.12
C LEU A 137 8.89 -8.72 9.58
N ILE A 138 9.51 -8.11 10.59
CA ILE A 138 10.81 -8.54 11.13
C ILE A 138 10.66 -9.79 12.02
N TRP A 139 9.61 -9.83 12.84
CA TRP A 139 9.38 -10.92 13.79
C TRP A 139 7.89 -11.31 13.88
N PRO A 140 7.46 -12.35 13.14
CA PRO A 140 6.07 -12.80 13.10
C PRO A 140 5.71 -13.64 14.34
N SER A 141 5.47 -12.98 15.48
CA SER A 141 4.99 -13.64 16.72
C SER A 141 3.57 -13.22 17.08
N ASN A 142 2.83 -14.06 17.82
CA ASN A 142 1.47 -13.76 18.31
C ASN A 142 0.51 -13.29 17.20
N LEU A 143 0.40 -14.08 16.13
CA LEU A 143 -0.58 -13.86 15.07
C LEU A 143 -1.95 -14.33 15.58
N THR A 144 -2.91 -13.42 15.64
CA THR A 144 -4.26 -13.68 16.13
C THR A 144 -5.27 -13.29 15.06
N PHE A 145 -6.37 -14.03 14.96
CA PHE A 145 -7.41 -13.81 13.96
C PHE A 145 -8.03 -12.40 14.03
N ILE A 146 -8.27 -11.89 15.25
CA ILE A 146 -8.68 -10.50 15.48
C ILE A 146 -7.75 -9.92 16.53
N TYR A 147 -6.95 -8.92 16.16
CA TYR A 147 -6.07 -8.24 17.10
C TYR A 147 -6.86 -7.33 18.05
N PRO A 148 -6.42 -7.20 19.31
CA PRO A 148 -7.08 -6.30 20.25
C PRO A 148 -7.08 -4.86 19.73
N ARG A 149 -8.27 -4.25 19.73
CA ARG A 149 -8.45 -2.87 19.28
C ARG A 149 -7.69 -1.91 20.20
N TRP A 150 -6.92 -1.01 19.60
CA TRP A 150 -6.20 0.02 20.35
C TRP A 150 -7.14 1.12 20.83
N THR A 151 -6.89 1.65 22.01
CA THR A 151 -7.59 2.85 22.52
C THR A 151 -6.69 4.05 22.30
N ILE A 152 -6.94 4.81 21.24
CA ILE A 152 -6.15 5.99 20.89
C ILE A 152 -6.87 7.20 21.43
N VAL A 153 -6.18 7.97 22.26
CA VAL A 153 -6.69 9.19 22.87
C VAL A 153 -5.72 10.31 22.52
N SER A 154 -6.19 11.32 21.79
CA SER A 154 -5.37 12.44 21.33
C SER A 154 -4.71 13.23 22.46
N THR A 155 -5.23 13.14 23.69
CA THR A 155 -4.68 13.83 24.86
C THR A 155 -3.49 13.12 25.49
N ARG A 156 -3.17 11.88 25.09
CA ARG A 156 -2.05 11.11 25.66
C ARG A 156 -0.77 11.34 24.86
N PRO A 157 0.30 11.90 25.46
CA PRO A 157 1.57 12.15 24.76
C PRO A 157 2.24 10.89 24.21
N LEU A 158 2.04 9.74 24.86
CA LEU A 158 2.63 8.47 24.46
C LEU A 158 2.20 8.00 23.07
N GLU A 159 1.00 8.36 22.59
CA GLU A 159 0.55 7.97 21.25
C GLU A 159 1.34 8.69 20.14
N TYR A 160 1.90 9.87 20.44
CA TYR A 160 2.76 10.61 19.51
C TYR A 160 4.17 10.03 19.42
N ALA A 161 4.57 9.13 20.33
CA ALA A 161 5.89 8.49 20.28
C ALA A 161 6.09 7.72 18.97
N TRP A 162 5.05 7.05 18.46
CA TRP A 162 5.09 6.34 17.18
C TRP A 162 5.26 7.28 15.99
N LEU A 163 4.61 8.44 16.04
CA LEU A 163 4.76 9.47 15.02
C LEU A 163 6.18 10.06 15.02
N LEU A 164 6.72 10.37 16.19
CA LEU A 164 8.09 10.87 16.36
C LEU A 164 9.12 9.83 15.93
N ALA A 165 8.94 8.56 16.30
CA ALA A 165 9.77 7.46 15.84
C ALA A 165 9.74 7.37 14.30
N GLY A 166 8.56 7.52 13.69
CA GLY A 166 8.39 7.51 12.23
C GLY A 166 9.15 8.65 11.56
N ALA A 167 9.05 9.86 12.09
CA ALA A 167 9.82 11.00 11.63
C ALA A 167 11.33 10.79 11.78
N GLY A 168 11.76 10.21 12.90
CA GLY A 168 13.16 9.83 13.14
C GLY A 168 13.66 8.81 12.13
N LEU A 169 12.87 7.77 11.82
CA LEU A 169 13.21 6.78 10.80
C LEU A 169 13.34 7.43 9.41
N CYS A 170 12.40 8.30 9.04
CA CYS A 170 12.49 9.07 7.80
C CYS A 170 13.75 9.94 7.74
N ALA A 171 14.12 10.59 8.85
CA ALA A 171 15.35 11.38 8.93
C ALA A 171 16.59 10.50 8.77
N VAL A 172 16.66 9.36 9.46
CA VAL A 172 17.78 8.40 9.32
C VAL A 172 17.91 7.91 7.88
N ILE A 173 16.81 7.59 7.21
CA ILE A 173 16.81 7.18 5.81
C ILE A 173 17.28 8.33 4.92
N TYR A 174 16.77 9.55 5.13
CA TYR A 174 17.11 10.73 4.35
C TYR A 174 18.59 11.14 4.50
N PHE A 175 19.17 11.07 5.69
CA PHE A 175 20.58 11.36 5.90
C PHE A 175 21.48 10.18 5.49
N GLY A 176 21.00 8.95 5.70
CA GLY A 176 21.67 7.70 5.34
C GLY A 176 21.67 7.39 3.84
N ARG A 177 20.82 8.05 3.04
CA ARG A 177 20.71 7.85 1.58
C ARG A 177 22.02 8.05 0.82
N ARG A 178 22.93 8.87 1.37
CA ARG A 178 24.27 9.08 0.79
C ARG A 178 25.16 7.84 0.88
N ARG A 179 24.96 6.98 1.89
CA ARG A 179 25.74 5.75 2.10
C ARG A 179 25.02 4.48 1.64
N LEU A 180 23.71 4.39 1.85
CA LEU A 180 22.89 3.19 1.58
C LEU A 180 22.29 3.17 0.16
N GLY A 181 22.41 4.27 -0.58
CA GLY A 181 21.78 4.44 -1.89
C GLY A 181 20.26 4.66 -1.81
N ARG A 182 19.64 4.91 -2.98
CA ARG A 182 18.19 5.19 -3.08
C ARG A 182 17.29 3.97 -2.84
N GLY A 183 17.87 2.76 -2.79
CA GLY A 183 17.11 1.53 -2.60
C GLY A 183 16.32 1.52 -1.30
N VAL A 184 16.92 2.01 -0.20
CA VAL A 184 16.27 2.06 1.11
C VAL A 184 15.13 3.08 1.14
N GLU A 185 15.31 4.25 0.52
CA GLU A 185 14.26 5.27 0.37
C GLU A 185 13.07 4.73 -0.42
N VAL A 186 13.34 4.10 -1.56
CA VAL A 186 12.32 3.51 -2.44
C VAL A 186 11.59 2.38 -1.75
N ALA A 187 12.31 1.50 -1.03
CA ALA A 187 11.71 0.40 -0.28
C ALA A 187 10.79 0.91 0.84
N ALA A 188 11.22 1.92 1.60
CA ALA A 188 10.40 2.54 2.63
C ALA A 188 9.16 3.22 2.04
N ALA A 189 9.32 3.98 0.96
CA ALA A 189 8.21 4.63 0.26
C ALA A 189 7.24 3.59 -0.33
N PHE A 190 7.74 2.49 -0.88
CA PHE A 190 6.93 1.38 -1.40
C PHE A 190 6.13 0.69 -0.29
N PHE A 191 6.75 0.48 0.87
CA PHE A 191 6.09 -0.11 2.03
C PHE A 191 4.94 0.78 2.53
N VAL A 192 5.18 2.08 2.68
CA VAL A 192 4.13 3.03 3.12
C VAL A 192 3.02 3.16 2.07
N ALA A 193 3.38 3.24 0.78
CA ALA A 193 2.41 3.39 -0.30
C ALA A 193 1.50 2.17 -0.42
N THR A 194 2.04 0.95 -0.31
CA THR A 194 1.26 -0.29 -0.41
C THR A 194 0.39 -0.53 0.83
N LEU A 195 0.84 -0.10 2.01
CA LEU A 195 0.03 -0.16 3.24
C LEU A 195 -1.03 0.94 3.33
N SER A 196 -0.93 2.02 2.55
CA SER A 196 -1.82 3.19 2.67
C SER A 196 -3.32 2.90 2.74
N PRO A 197 -3.90 1.94 1.97
CA PRO A 197 -5.34 1.65 2.07
C PRO A 197 -5.74 1.03 3.41
N VAL A 198 -4.78 0.40 4.10
CA VAL A 198 -4.98 -0.40 5.32
C VAL A 198 -4.55 0.38 6.58
N LEU A 199 -3.86 1.51 6.44
CA LEU A 199 -3.32 2.29 7.57
C LEU A 199 -4.37 3.05 8.40
N GLY A 200 -5.65 3.09 8.03
CA GLY A 200 -6.64 3.86 8.80
C GLY A 200 -7.03 5.22 8.22
N PHE A 201 -6.51 5.61 7.05
CA PHE A 201 -6.90 6.87 6.40
C PHE A 201 -8.36 6.82 5.90
N ILE A 202 -8.71 5.69 5.28
CA ILE A 202 -10.07 5.34 4.90
C ILE A 202 -10.56 4.31 5.91
N MET A 203 -11.70 4.58 6.54
CA MET A 203 -12.27 3.66 7.51
C MET A 203 -12.85 2.45 6.79
N LEU A 204 -12.24 1.28 7.02
CA LEU A 204 -12.75 -0.01 6.60
C LEU A 204 -13.71 -0.55 7.67
N PHE A 205 -14.66 -1.40 7.29
CA PHE A 205 -15.57 -2.03 8.25
C PHE A 205 -14.82 -2.81 9.36
N THR A 206 -13.69 -3.43 9.03
CA THR A 206 -12.81 -4.16 9.96
C THR A 206 -12.36 -3.33 11.15
N PHE A 207 -12.22 -2.01 11.00
CA PHE A 207 -11.82 -1.10 12.07
C PHE A 207 -12.84 -0.97 13.20
N TYR A 208 -14.03 -1.53 13.01
CA TYR A 208 -14.96 -1.75 14.10
C TYR A 208 -14.39 -2.73 15.14
N TYR A 209 -13.75 -3.81 14.67
CA TYR A 209 -13.20 -4.87 15.52
C TYR A 209 -11.72 -4.65 15.84
N THR A 210 -10.92 -4.20 14.87
CA THR A 210 -9.47 -4.06 15.03
C THR A 210 -8.89 -3.05 14.04
N PHE A 211 -7.87 -2.28 14.44
CA PHE A 211 -7.20 -1.32 13.53
C PHE A 211 -6.13 -1.95 12.64
N VAL A 212 -5.95 -3.27 12.74
CA VAL A 212 -5.00 -4.03 11.92
C VAL A 212 -5.80 -4.89 10.95
N ALA A 213 -5.68 -4.61 9.66
CA ALA A 213 -6.30 -5.39 8.60
C ALA A 213 -5.22 -6.15 7.79
N ASP A 214 -4.47 -7.02 8.45
CA ASP A 214 -3.49 -7.93 7.82
C ASP A 214 -4.13 -9.11 7.07
N HIS A 215 -5.42 -9.38 7.33
CA HIS A 215 -6.23 -10.43 6.69
C HIS A 215 -6.91 -9.96 5.38
N TYR A 216 -6.74 -8.68 5.03
CA TYR A 216 -7.38 -8.11 3.84
C TYR A 216 -6.55 -8.32 2.60
#